data_AF-A0A6G0XKZ9-F1
#
_entry.id   AF-A0A6G0XKZ9-F1
#
_cell.length_a   1.000
_cell.length_b   1.000
_cell.length_c   1.000
_cell.angle_alpha   90.00
_cell.angle_beta   90.00
_cell.angle_gamma   90.00
#
_symmetry.space_group_name_H-M   'P 1'
#
loop_
_entity.id
_entity.type
_entity.pdbx_description
1 polymer ?
#
loop_
_entity_poly.entity_id
_entity_poly.type
_entity_poly.pdbx_seq_one_letter_code
_entity_poly.pdbx_strand_id
1 'polypeptide(L)'
;MFDTVSKPLLGKTYNQPTLDTPTRWNSTHVMLRECTKFKQVLVAILSANSISVDVDWRSVEDVQLFLEVPAKVSTQLGTSHYCSLSKAMAANTYLIDHCNRNVDHVNPVIAEASQSMLNSLIHHSKDLTCKVANIAKFLDLRMSRHTTTEDYKCDHSLVETMLEMLPTRDDEVIEVIDFPGIDYESDLDLFGSTQST
;
A
#
# COMPACT_ATOMS: atom_id res chain seq x y z
N MET A 1 -8.79 -11.58 -30.90
CA MET A 1 -9.87 -10.64 -31.31
C MET A 1 -9.34 -9.21 -31.47
N PHE A 2 -8.45 -8.73 -30.59
CA PHE A 2 -7.83 -7.39 -30.68
C PHE A 2 -6.90 -7.23 -31.91
N ASP A 3 -6.11 -8.25 -32.23
CA ASP A 3 -5.19 -8.26 -33.39
C ASP A 3 -5.91 -8.13 -34.74
N THR A 4 -7.14 -8.62 -34.81
CA THR A 4 -7.98 -8.57 -35.99
C THR A 4 -8.41 -7.13 -36.31
N VAL A 5 -8.45 -6.26 -35.29
CA VAL A 5 -8.88 -4.85 -35.40
C VAL A 5 -7.69 -3.88 -35.41
N SER A 6 -6.61 -4.17 -34.67
CA SER A 6 -5.44 -3.28 -34.55
C SER A 6 -4.58 -3.22 -35.82
N LYS A 7 -4.40 -4.37 -36.50
CA LYS A 7 -3.54 -4.48 -37.69
C LYS A 7 -4.06 -3.67 -38.89
N PRO A 8 -5.37 -3.68 -39.23
CA PRO A 8 -5.91 -2.82 -40.29
C PRO A 8 -5.85 -1.32 -39.97
N LEU A 9 -6.00 -0.94 -38.70
CA LEU A 9 -6.12 0.48 -38.30
C LEU A 9 -4.77 1.17 -38.08
N LEU A 10 -3.77 0.46 -37.54
CA LEU A 10 -2.51 1.06 -37.06
C LEU A 10 -1.27 0.53 -37.78
N GLY A 11 -1.42 -0.41 -38.71
CA GLY A 11 -0.32 -0.99 -39.49
C GLY A 11 0.68 -1.81 -38.66
N LYS A 12 0.41 -2.03 -37.37
CA LYS A 12 1.25 -2.78 -36.44
C LYS A 12 0.39 -3.70 -35.59
N THR A 13 0.90 -4.89 -35.31
CA THR A 13 0.30 -5.82 -34.34
C THR A 13 0.67 -5.34 -32.94
N TYR A 14 -0.34 -5.04 -32.13
CA TYR A 14 -0.18 -4.75 -30.71
C TYR A 14 -0.49 -6.00 -29.92
N ASN A 15 0.33 -6.31 -28.92
CA ASN A 15 -0.01 -7.36 -27.96
C ASN A 15 -1.40 -7.06 -27.38
N GLN A 16 -2.24 -8.09 -27.26
CA GLN A 16 -3.50 -7.98 -26.54
C GLN A 16 -3.21 -7.36 -25.17
N PRO A 17 -4.10 -6.49 -24.64
CA PRO A 17 -3.98 -6.02 -23.27
C PRO A 17 -3.97 -7.25 -22.38
N THR A 18 -2.80 -7.65 -21.92
CA THR A 18 -2.69 -8.77 -21.02
C THR A 18 -3.25 -8.34 -19.69
N LEU A 19 -4.12 -9.17 -19.13
CA LEU A 19 -4.53 -9.10 -17.73
C LEU A 19 -3.37 -9.63 -16.85
N ASP A 20 -2.14 -9.18 -17.09
CA ASP A 20 -0.93 -9.71 -16.47
C ASP A 20 -0.45 -8.84 -15.30
N THR A 21 -1.40 -8.46 -14.46
CA THR A 21 -1.14 -8.24 -13.03
C THR A 21 -2.38 -8.72 -12.30
N PRO A 22 -2.28 -9.41 -11.14
CA PRO A 22 -3.43 -9.53 -10.26
C PRO A 22 -4.03 -8.14 -10.14
N THR A 23 -5.34 -7.98 -10.30
CA THR A 23 -6.01 -6.68 -10.19
C THR A 23 -5.73 -6.15 -8.79
N ARG A 24 -4.60 -5.47 -8.63
CA ARG A 24 -4.20 -4.81 -7.40
C ARG A 24 -5.20 -3.67 -7.23
N TRP A 25 -5.34 -3.19 -6.01
CA TRP A 25 -6.23 -2.09 -5.68
C TRP A 25 -5.74 -0.72 -6.23
N ASN A 26 -5.02 -0.74 -7.37
CA ASN A 26 -4.44 0.39 -8.07
C ASN A 26 -4.98 0.56 -9.50
N SER A 27 -5.88 -0.31 -9.99
CA SER A 27 -6.42 -0.24 -11.36
C SER A 27 -7.11 1.09 -11.63
N THR A 28 -7.93 1.57 -10.69
CA THR A 28 -8.58 2.89 -10.79
C THR A 28 -7.55 4.02 -10.83
N HIS A 29 -6.53 3.98 -9.96
CA HIS A 29 -5.45 4.98 -9.98
C HIS A 29 -4.72 5.00 -11.33
N VAL A 30 -4.35 3.83 -11.86
CA VAL A 30 -3.67 3.70 -13.16
C VAL A 30 -4.57 4.21 -14.29
N MET A 31 -5.85 3.83 -14.28
CA MET A 31 -6.82 4.31 -15.26
C MET A 31 -6.91 5.82 -15.25
N LEU A 32 -7.16 6.45 -14.09
CA LEU A 32 -7.27 7.91 -14.00
C LEU A 32 -5.98 8.61 -14.41
N ARG A 33 -4.82 8.07 -14.01
CA ARG A 33 -3.51 8.62 -14.43
C ARG A 33 -3.33 8.60 -15.94
N GLU A 34 -3.64 7.49 -16.61
CA GLU A 34 -3.57 7.44 -18.07
C GLU A 34 -4.65 8.30 -18.73
N CYS A 35 -5.86 8.38 -18.16
CA CYS A 35 -6.92 9.28 -18.65
C CYS A 35 -6.50 10.74 -18.61
N THR A 36 -5.90 11.21 -17.51
CA THR A 36 -5.40 12.58 -17.37
C THR A 36 -4.26 12.84 -18.36
N LYS A 37 -3.34 11.88 -18.53
CA LYS A 37 -2.24 11.97 -19.50
C LYS A 37 -2.71 12.09 -20.95
N PHE A 38 -3.75 11.36 -21.33
CA PHE A 38 -4.31 11.36 -22.68
C PHE A 38 -5.57 12.21 -22.83
N LYS A 39 -5.83 13.13 -21.88
CA LYS A 39 -7.02 13.98 -21.81
C LYS A 39 -7.39 14.64 -23.14
N GLN A 40 -6.44 15.28 -23.82
CA GLN A 40 -6.70 15.97 -25.10
C GLN A 40 -7.14 14.99 -26.21
N VAL A 41 -6.51 13.82 -26.26
CA VAL A 41 -6.85 12.76 -27.24
C VAL A 41 -8.23 12.20 -26.93
N LEU A 42 -8.54 11.94 -25.66
CA LEU A 42 -9.87 11.48 -25.23
C LEU A 42 -10.96 12.49 -25.59
N VAL A 43 -10.74 13.78 -25.29
CA VAL A 43 -11.69 14.85 -25.65
C VAL A 43 -11.90 14.92 -27.17
N ALA A 44 -10.83 14.81 -27.96
CA ALA A 44 -10.93 14.79 -29.42
C ALA A 44 -11.72 13.59 -29.95
N ILE A 45 -11.48 12.39 -29.40
CA ILE A 45 -12.20 11.17 -29.78
C ILE A 45 -13.69 11.29 -29.40
N LEU A 46 -14.01 11.76 -28.20
CA LEU A 46 -15.38 11.95 -27.74
C LEU A 46 -16.11 12.95 -28.65
N SER A 47 -15.45 14.05 -28.98
CA SER A 47 -15.98 15.08 -29.88
C SER A 47 -16.23 14.54 -31.29
N ALA A 48 -15.29 13.77 -31.84
CA ALA A 48 -15.41 13.13 -33.15
C ALA A 48 -16.56 12.11 -33.21
N ASN A 49 -16.87 11.45 -32.09
CA ASN A 49 -17.95 10.48 -31.98
C ASN A 49 -19.28 11.11 -31.51
N SER A 50 -19.36 12.45 -31.43
CA SER A 50 -20.54 13.17 -30.94
C SER A 50 -20.97 12.76 -29.52
N ILE A 51 -20.03 12.26 -28.72
CA ILE A 51 -20.25 11.91 -27.32
C ILE A 51 -19.93 13.15 -26.50
N SER A 52 -20.97 13.82 -26.02
CA SER A 52 -20.81 14.93 -25.08
C SER A 52 -20.69 14.38 -23.67
N VAL A 53 -19.50 14.47 -23.09
CA VAL A 53 -19.28 14.17 -21.66
C VAL A 53 -18.77 15.43 -20.99
N ASP A 54 -19.55 15.95 -20.05
CA ASP A 54 -19.13 17.05 -19.19
C ASP A 54 -18.25 16.47 -18.05
N VAL A 55 -16.99 16.20 -18.38
CA VAL A 55 -16.02 15.67 -17.42
C VAL A 55 -15.39 16.83 -16.67
N ASP A 56 -15.60 16.88 -15.35
CA ASP A 56 -14.79 17.72 -14.48
C ASP A 56 -13.40 17.09 -14.29
N TRP A 57 -12.48 17.46 -15.17
CA TRP A 57 -11.11 16.97 -15.15
C TRP A 57 -10.34 17.38 -13.89
N ARG A 58 -10.73 18.46 -13.20
CA ARG A 58 -10.08 18.83 -11.92
C ARG A 58 -10.43 17.81 -10.84
N SER A 59 -11.72 17.48 -10.73
CA SER A 59 -12.18 16.41 -9.83
C SER A 59 -11.48 15.08 -10.13
N VAL A 60 -11.28 14.74 -11.40
CA VAL A 60 -10.53 13.53 -11.82
C VAL A 60 -9.07 13.57 -11.36
N GLU A 61 -8.40 14.71 -11.52
CA GLU A 61 -7.01 14.92 -11.08
C GLU A 61 -6.90 14.81 -9.54
N ASP A 62 -7.82 15.42 -8.80
CA ASP A 62 -7.87 15.33 -7.33
C ASP A 62 -8.05 13.88 -6.86
N VAL A 63 -8.99 13.14 -7.47
CA VAL A 63 -9.23 11.73 -7.12
C VAL A 63 -8.01 10.88 -7.48
N GLN A 64 -7.34 11.16 -8.59
CA GLN A 64 -6.10 10.46 -8.95
C GLN A 64 -5.00 10.70 -7.91
N LEU A 65 -4.81 11.93 -7.45
CA LEU A 65 -3.83 12.25 -6.41
C LEU A 65 -4.16 11.59 -5.07
N PHE A 66 -5.44 11.62 -4.67
CA PHE A 66 -5.91 10.90 -3.49
C PHE A 66 -5.57 9.41 -3.55
N LEU A 67 -5.85 8.76 -4.69
CA LEU A 67 -5.60 7.32 -4.86
C LEU A 67 -4.11 6.93 -4.95
N GLU A 68 -3.19 7.88 -5.07
CA GLU A 68 -1.76 7.59 -5.18
C GLU A 68 -1.22 6.89 -3.91
N VAL A 69 -1.64 7.37 -2.73
CA VAL A 69 -1.24 6.80 -1.44
C VAL A 69 -1.69 5.35 -1.27
N PRO A 70 -2.99 5.00 -1.37
CA PRO A 70 -3.42 3.62 -1.26
C PRO A 70 -2.85 2.72 -2.38
N ALA A 71 -2.60 3.26 -3.58
CA ALA A 71 -1.93 2.53 -4.65
C ALA A 71 -0.47 2.17 -4.31
N LYS A 72 0.29 3.09 -3.69
CA LYS A 72 1.66 2.85 -3.23
C LYS A 72 1.68 1.82 -2.09
N VAL A 73 0.83 2.00 -1.08
CA VAL A 73 0.74 1.11 0.08
C VAL A 73 0.39 -0.32 -0.35
N SER A 74 -0.66 -0.48 -1.16
CA SER A 74 -1.06 -1.80 -1.66
C SER A 74 0.02 -2.47 -2.52
N THR A 75 0.80 -1.70 -3.26
CA THR A 75 1.93 -2.21 -4.05
C THR A 75 3.04 -2.74 -3.15
N GLN A 76 3.35 -2.04 -2.06
CA GLN A 76 4.37 -2.47 -1.09
C GLN A 76 3.91 -3.66 -0.25
N LEU A 77 2.67 -3.68 0.23
CA LEU A 77 2.14 -4.80 1.01
C LEU A 77 1.91 -6.07 0.16
N GLY A 78 1.55 -5.89 -1.12
CA GLY A 78 1.30 -6.98 -2.06
C GLY A 78 2.55 -7.53 -2.76
N THR A 79 3.75 -7.20 -2.28
CA THR A 79 5.00 -7.79 -2.78
C THR A 79 5.18 -9.23 -2.31
N SER A 80 5.83 -10.06 -3.12
CA SER A 80 6.22 -11.44 -2.77
C SER A 80 7.71 -11.55 -2.41
N HIS A 81 8.47 -10.45 -2.48
CA HIS A 81 9.93 -10.48 -2.29
C HIS A 81 10.36 -10.41 -0.82
N TYR A 82 9.49 -9.97 0.08
CA TYR A 82 9.79 -9.87 1.50
C TYR A 82 8.51 -10.02 2.33
N CYS A 83 8.67 -10.36 3.61
CA CYS A 83 7.56 -10.37 4.56
C CYS A 83 7.00 -8.94 4.70
N SER A 84 5.75 -8.74 4.27
CA SER A 84 5.04 -7.46 4.38
C SER A 84 4.21 -7.35 5.67
N LEU A 85 4.00 -8.46 6.37
CA LEU A 85 3.22 -8.48 7.62
C LEU A 85 3.83 -7.57 8.70
N SER A 86 5.16 -7.52 8.78
CA SER A 86 5.88 -6.62 9.70
C SER A 86 5.55 -5.14 9.49
N LYS A 87 5.29 -4.74 8.23
CA LYS A 87 4.94 -3.36 7.84
C LYS A 87 3.44 -3.09 7.83
N ALA A 88 2.60 -4.11 8.00
CA ALA A 88 1.16 -3.99 7.83
C ALA A 88 0.52 -2.99 8.80
N MET A 89 0.97 -2.96 10.07
CA MET A 89 0.48 -1.99 11.04
C MET A 89 0.86 -0.55 10.67
N ALA A 90 2.13 -0.32 10.33
CA ALA A 90 2.61 1.01 9.92
C ALA A 90 1.86 1.52 8.68
N ALA A 91 1.63 0.62 7.71
CA ALA A 91 0.83 0.91 6.53
C ALA A 91 -0.63 1.25 6.86
N ASN A 92 -1.25 0.52 7.79
CA ASN A 92 -2.61 0.80 8.24
C ASN A 92 -2.72 2.18 8.91
N THR A 93 -1.78 2.52 9.81
CA THR A 93 -1.70 3.85 10.44
C THR A 93 -1.52 4.95 9.39
N TYR A 94 -0.61 4.76 8.44
CA TYR A 94 -0.39 5.71 7.36
C TYR A 94 -1.65 5.95 6.50
N LEU A 95 -2.41 4.90 6.22
CA LEU A 95 -3.69 5.02 5.51
C LEU A 95 -4.76 5.72 6.35
N ILE A 96 -4.82 5.48 7.66
CA ILE A 96 -5.73 6.19 8.58
C ILE A 96 -5.40 7.69 8.56
N ASP A 97 -4.13 8.08 8.69
CA ASP A 97 -3.71 9.47 8.64
C ASP A 97 -3.98 10.13 7.29
N HIS A 98 -3.84 9.37 6.20
CA HIS A 98 -4.23 9.82 4.87
C HIS A 98 -5.74 10.08 4.79
N CYS A 99 -6.59 9.18 5.31
CA CYS A 99 -8.04 9.37 5.28
C CYS A 99 -8.49 10.52 6.21
N ASN A 100 -7.90 10.66 7.40
CA ASN A 100 -8.21 11.75 8.33
C ASN A 100 -7.95 13.13 7.71
N ARG A 101 -6.88 13.28 6.92
CA ARG A 101 -6.58 14.53 6.20
C ARG A 101 -7.57 14.85 5.08
N ASN A 102 -8.38 13.89 4.66
CA ASN A 102 -9.26 13.98 3.49
C ASN A 102 -10.75 13.81 3.82
N VAL A 103 -11.13 13.66 5.09
CA VAL A 103 -12.54 13.51 5.52
C VAL A 103 -13.40 14.73 5.17
N ASP A 104 -12.85 15.94 5.29
CA ASP A 104 -13.54 17.20 4.97
C ASP A 104 -13.11 17.77 3.61
N HIS A 105 -12.65 16.90 2.68
CA HIS A 105 -12.16 17.34 1.38
C HIS A 105 -13.28 17.99 0.54
N VAL A 106 -12.94 19.05 -0.20
CA VAL A 106 -13.90 19.82 -1.03
C VAL A 106 -14.57 18.94 -2.09
N ASN A 107 -13.83 17.98 -2.63
CA ASN A 107 -14.38 16.94 -3.51
C ASN A 107 -15.16 15.90 -2.69
N PRO A 108 -16.50 15.80 -2.87
CA PRO A 108 -17.33 14.91 -2.06
C PRO A 108 -17.00 13.43 -2.25
N VAL A 109 -16.48 13.04 -3.43
CA VAL A 109 -16.05 11.66 -3.69
C VAL A 109 -14.88 11.28 -2.79
N ILE A 110 -13.95 12.20 -2.58
CA ILE A 110 -12.78 11.99 -1.72
C ILE A 110 -13.20 11.94 -0.25
N ALA A 111 -14.07 12.85 0.18
CA ALA A 111 -14.61 12.86 1.54
C ALA A 111 -15.34 11.56 1.88
N GLU A 112 -16.25 11.11 1.01
CA GLU A 112 -17.00 9.86 1.18
C GLU A 112 -16.08 8.63 1.18
N ALA A 113 -15.14 8.56 0.22
CA ALA A 113 -14.17 7.47 0.15
C ALA A 113 -13.30 7.42 1.41
N SER A 114 -12.83 8.57 1.89
CA SER A 114 -12.03 8.68 3.11
C SER A 114 -12.77 8.14 4.31
N GLN A 115 -14.03 8.54 4.50
CA GLN A 115 -14.85 8.06 5.64
C GLN A 115 -15.10 6.54 5.56
N SER A 116 -15.40 6.02 4.38
CA SER A 116 -15.61 4.58 4.16
C SER A 116 -14.35 3.76 4.42
N MET A 117 -13.20 4.24 3.93
CA MET A 117 -11.90 3.63 4.18
C MET A 117 -11.54 3.66 5.66
N LEU A 118 -11.74 4.79 6.35
CA LEU A 118 -11.45 4.94 7.78
C LEU A 118 -12.15 3.88 8.64
N ASN A 119 -13.45 3.67 8.39
CA ASN A 119 -14.24 2.66 9.10
C ASN A 119 -13.66 1.25 8.92
N SER A 120 -13.22 0.93 7.70
CA SER A 120 -12.63 -0.38 7.39
C SER A 120 -11.23 -0.55 8.01
N LEU A 121 -10.39 0.50 7.95
CA LEU A 121 -9.02 0.48 8.48
C LEU A 121 -8.97 0.40 10.01
N ILE A 122 -9.87 1.11 10.70
CA ILE A 122 -10.01 1.02 12.16
C ILE A 122 -10.43 -0.39 12.57
N HIS A 123 -11.35 -1.00 11.82
CA HIS A 123 -11.78 -2.37 12.08
C HIS A 123 -10.59 -3.35 11.96
N HIS A 124 -9.82 -3.26 10.87
CA HIS A 124 -8.66 -4.14 10.65
C HIS A 124 -7.46 -3.88 11.55
N SER A 125 -7.35 -2.70 12.15
CA SER A 125 -6.28 -2.38 13.11
C SER A 125 -6.20 -3.41 14.25
N LYS A 126 -7.35 -3.95 14.69
CA LYS A 126 -7.42 -4.99 15.72
C LYS A 126 -6.82 -6.32 15.28
N ASP A 127 -6.92 -6.66 14.00
CA ASP A 127 -6.37 -7.91 13.46
C ASP A 127 -4.83 -7.82 13.33
N LEU A 128 -4.33 -6.61 13.13
CA LEU A 128 -2.90 -6.32 12.96
C LEU A 128 -2.12 -6.25 14.29
N THR A 129 -2.80 -6.30 15.45
CA THR A 129 -2.16 -6.43 16.78
C THR A 129 -2.12 -7.87 17.29
N CYS A 130 -2.36 -8.85 16.42
CA CYS A 130 -2.26 -10.26 16.80
C CYS A 130 -0.80 -10.69 17.05
N LYS A 131 -0.61 -11.76 17.83
CA LYS A 131 0.71 -12.31 18.17
C LYS A 131 1.61 -12.52 16.94
N VAL A 132 1.06 -13.07 15.86
CA VAL A 132 1.82 -13.36 14.62
C VAL A 132 2.33 -12.07 13.98
N ALA A 133 1.51 -11.01 13.94
CA ALA A 133 1.90 -9.72 13.40
C ALA A 133 2.98 -9.06 14.28
N ASN A 134 2.84 -9.13 15.61
CA ASN A 134 3.84 -8.62 16.54
C ASN A 134 5.19 -9.34 16.40
N ILE A 135 5.19 -10.67 16.29
CA ILE A 135 6.42 -11.45 16.07
C ILE A 135 7.04 -11.08 14.73
N ALA A 136 6.25 -11.00 13.65
CA ALA A 136 6.74 -10.63 12.33
C ALA A 136 7.37 -9.23 12.35
N LYS A 137 6.75 -8.27 13.03
CA LYS A 137 7.29 -6.93 13.27
C LYS A 137 8.59 -6.97 14.07
N PHE A 138 8.61 -7.73 15.17
CA PHE A 138 9.78 -7.85 16.04
C PHE A 138 10.97 -8.44 15.27
N LEU A 139 10.76 -9.51 14.50
CA LEU A 139 11.82 -10.19 13.75
C LEU A 139 12.33 -9.41 12.52
N ASP A 140 11.62 -8.39 12.06
CA ASP A 140 12.05 -7.59 10.91
C ASP A 140 13.13 -6.58 11.30
N LEU A 141 14.35 -6.81 10.84
CA LEU A 141 15.52 -5.97 11.09
C LEU A 141 15.40 -4.56 10.50
N ARG A 142 14.46 -4.35 9.57
CA ARG A 142 14.23 -3.04 8.95
C ARG A 142 13.34 -2.14 9.80
N MET A 143 12.73 -2.67 10.86
CA MET A 143 11.89 -1.91 11.79
C MET A 143 12.75 -1.40 12.95
N SER A 144 12.65 -0.10 13.25
CA SER A 144 13.33 0.45 14.41
C SER A 144 12.80 -0.20 15.70
N ARG A 145 13.72 -0.69 16.53
CA ARG A 145 13.41 -1.27 17.84
C ARG A 145 13.81 -0.26 18.89
N HIS A 146 12.82 0.38 19.49
CA HIS A 146 13.06 1.19 20.68
C HIS A 146 13.05 0.27 21.89
N THR A 147 14.23 -0.19 22.30
CA THR A 147 14.41 -1.18 23.39
C THR A 147 13.86 -0.72 24.75
N THR A 148 13.55 0.56 24.86
CA THR A 148 13.03 1.20 26.08
C THR A 148 11.51 1.22 26.17
N THR A 149 10.76 0.88 25.10
CA THR A 149 9.29 0.91 25.12
C THR A 149 8.70 -0.34 25.78
N GLU A 150 7.55 -0.19 26.44
CA GLU A 150 6.81 -1.32 27.02
C GLU A 150 6.36 -2.31 25.93
N ASP A 151 6.03 -1.82 24.74
CA ASP A 151 5.69 -2.64 23.58
C ASP A 151 6.86 -3.57 23.20
N TYR A 152 8.09 -3.05 23.20
CA TYR A 152 9.28 -3.87 22.91
C TYR A 152 9.46 -5.00 23.92
N LYS A 153 9.30 -4.71 25.22
CA LYS A 153 9.43 -5.72 26.28
C LYS A 153 8.37 -6.82 26.15
N CYS A 154 7.14 -6.43 25.80
CA CYS A 154 6.04 -7.36 25.58
C CYS A 154 6.31 -8.27 24.38
N ASP A 155 6.74 -7.70 23.24
CA ASP A 155 7.06 -8.45 22.04
C ASP A 155 8.30 -9.35 22.23
N HIS A 156 9.31 -8.88 22.97
CA HIS A 156 10.51 -9.65 23.31
C HIS A 156 10.16 -10.89 24.15
N SER A 157 9.40 -10.71 25.23
CA SER A 157 8.97 -11.80 26.11
C SER A 157 8.14 -12.84 25.38
N LEU A 158 7.31 -12.40 24.41
CA LEU A 158 6.54 -13.30 23.56
C LEU A 158 7.46 -14.19 22.69
N VAL A 159 8.52 -13.61 22.12
CA VAL A 159 9.49 -14.33 21.30
C VAL A 159 10.34 -15.29 22.14
N GLU A 160 10.80 -14.87 23.31
CA GLU A 160 11.52 -15.74 24.25
C GLU A 160 10.69 -16.97 24.64
N THR A 161 9.42 -16.75 25.02
CA THR A 161 8.50 -17.85 25.36
C THR A 161 8.34 -18.82 24.19
N MET A 162 8.32 -18.32 22.95
CA MET A 162 8.24 -19.19 21.76
C MET A 162 9.51 -19.98 21.49
N LEU A 163 10.68 -19.38 21.73
CA LEU A 163 11.95 -20.07 21.60
C LEU A 163 12.10 -21.18 22.65
N GLU A 164 11.63 -20.95 23.87
CA GLU A 164 11.61 -21.96 24.94
C GLU A 164 10.69 -23.16 24.64
N MET A 165 9.65 -22.94 23.84
CA MET A 165 8.72 -24.01 23.40
C MET A 165 9.26 -24.84 22.22
N LEU A 166 10.36 -24.43 21.58
CA LEU A 166 10.97 -25.22 20.52
C LEU A 166 11.68 -26.44 21.12
N PRO A 167 11.50 -27.65 20.56
CA PRO A 167 12.24 -28.81 21.01
C PRO A 167 13.74 -28.53 20.84
N THR A 168 14.49 -28.59 21.93
CA THR A 168 15.95 -28.49 21.92
C THR A 168 16.49 -29.63 21.05
N ARG A 169 16.95 -29.30 19.84
CA ARG A 169 17.88 -30.16 19.13
C ARG A 169 19.23 -29.97 19.81
N ASP A 170 19.75 -31.03 20.40
CA ASP A 170 20.96 -31.01 21.25
C ASP A 170 22.25 -30.47 20.58
N ASP A 171 22.20 -30.04 19.30
CA ASP A 171 23.38 -29.64 18.51
C ASP A 171 23.35 -28.19 17.96
N GLU A 172 22.32 -27.37 18.18
CA GLU A 172 22.33 -25.97 17.69
C GLU A 172 21.93 -24.97 18.79
N VAL A 173 22.94 -24.30 19.35
CA VAL A 173 22.74 -23.11 20.19
C VAL A 173 22.20 -22.00 19.30
N ILE A 174 20.89 -21.73 19.38
CA ILE A 174 20.30 -20.53 18.78
C ILE A 174 20.66 -19.36 19.70
N GLU A 175 21.80 -18.73 19.45
CA GLU A 175 22.10 -17.44 20.08
C GLU A 175 21.10 -16.40 19.56
N VAL A 176 20.32 -15.82 20.47
CA VAL A 176 19.55 -14.61 20.20
C VAL A 176 20.57 -13.48 20.06
N ILE A 177 21.01 -13.23 18.83
CA ILE A 177 21.98 -12.16 18.58
C ILE A 177 21.28 -10.82 18.75
N ASP A 178 21.60 -10.14 19.84
CA ASP A 178 21.19 -8.76 20.08
C ASP A 178 22.05 -7.83 19.21
N PHE A 179 21.54 -7.50 18.02
CA PHE A 179 22.23 -6.61 17.10
C PHE A 179 21.96 -5.15 17.49
N PRO A 180 23.00 -4.34 17.78
CA PRO A 180 22.83 -2.91 17.99
C PRO A 180 22.24 -2.28 16.72
N GLY A 181 21.28 -1.36 16.90
CA GLY A 181 20.48 -0.78 15.82
C GLY A 181 21.32 -0.33 14.63
N ILE A 182 21.14 -1.04 13.50
CA ILE A 182 21.68 -0.62 12.22
C ILE A 182 20.60 0.24 11.57
N ASP A 183 20.87 1.55 11.47
CA ASP A 183 20.04 2.47 10.70
C ASP A 183 20.13 2.13 9.21
N TYR A 184 19.13 1.42 8.70
CA TYR A 184 18.91 1.26 7.26
C TYR A 184 18.06 2.43 6.75
N GLU A 185 18.68 3.61 6.61
CA GLU A 185 18.14 4.70 5.81
C GLU A 185 18.20 4.34 4.32
N SER A 186 17.19 3.66 3.79
CA SER A 186 16.89 3.73 2.34
C SER A 186 15.49 3.29 1.91
N ASP A 187 14.67 2.70 2.79
CA ASP A 187 13.28 2.29 2.48
C ASP A 187 12.23 2.88 3.44
N LEU A 188 12.66 3.76 4.35
CA LEU A 188 11.85 4.33 5.44
C LEU A 188 10.97 5.52 5.00
N ASP A 189 11.19 6.11 3.84
CA ASP A 189 10.55 7.38 3.45
C ASP A 189 9.03 7.31 3.23
N LEU A 190 8.43 6.12 3.13
CA LEU A 190 6.98 5.98 2.98
C LEU A 190 6.23 5.78 4.30
N PHE A 191 6.90 5.31 5.35
CA PHE A 191 6.26 4.92 6.63
C PHE A 191 6.98 5.41 7.89
N GLY A 192 8.11 6.13 7.73
CA GLY A 192 8.91 6.67 8.82
C GLY A 192 8.67 8.16 9.04
N SER A 193 8.45 8.50 10.31
CA SER A 193 8.42 9.84 10.93
C SER A 193 7.08 10.59 10.95
N THR A 194 6.16 10.17 11.83
CA THR A 194 5.40 11.13 12.63
C THR A 194 6.35 11.76 13.66
N GLN A 195 7.05 12.83 13.27
CA GLN A 195 7.60 13.76 14.26
C GLN A 195 6.45 14.58 14.83
N SER A 196 6.05 14.28 16.06
CA SER A 196 5.25 15.19 16.87
C SER A 196 6.15 16.31 17.38
N THR A 197 5.93 17.54 16.90
CA THR A 197 6.29 18.77 17.64
C THR A 197 5.32 18.99 18.78
#